data_AF-A0A969SYT0-F1
#
_entry.id   AF-A0A969SYT0-F1
#
_cell.length_a   1.000
_cell.length_b   1.000
_cell.length_c   1.000
_cell.angle_alpha   90.00
_cell.angle_beta   90.00
_cell.angle_gamma   90.00
#
_symmetry.space_group_name_H-M   'P 1'
#
loop_
_entity.id
_entity.type
_entity.pdbx_description
1 polymer ?
#
loop_
_entity_poly.entity_id
_entity_poly.type
_entity_poly.pdbx_seq_one_letter_code
_entity_poly.pdbx_strand_id
1 'polypeptide(L)'
;TNRWGAEQVLDCPKWEQAPCYKHGVDALAITAYFSGRLGKSDYEKTLESWIADPQIDQFKMGLTQLKDGSVLDNPEDTTASLAERFDYYSTIAKARGLELVIYEGGSHVVGDRQVKNNDRITQFLIDLHRQPGFSDRYREMLNAWKDPEKTRTLFMHFSDISRPSKWGSWGALEHVSQKNSPRYDALIEFVRQTSAS
;
A
#
# COMPACT_ATOMS: atom_id res chain seq x y z
N THR A 1 -10.00 4.14 -1.30
CA THR A 1 -11.09 5.00 -0.78
C THR A 1 -11.65 5.86 -1.90
N ASN A 2 -12.97 5.98 -2.02
CA ASN A 2 -13.64 6.84 -3.01
C ASN A 2 -13.39 8.32 -2.63
N ARG A 3 -12.76 9.07 -3.55
CA ARG A 3 -12.41 10.49 -3.39
C ARG A 3 -13.59 11.34 -2.94
N TRP A 4 -14.77 11.11 -3.53
CA TRP A 4 -16.03 11.77 -3.17
C TRP A 4 -16.49 11.45 -1.74
N GLY A 5 -16.25 10.22 -1.28
CA GLY A 5 -16.72 9.77 0.04
C GLY A 5 -16.10 10.54 1.19
N ALA A 6 -14.83 10.94 1.09
CA ALA A 6 -14.16 11.69 2.16
C ALA A 6 -14.78 13.08 2.36
N GLU A 7 -15.05 13.81 1.28
CA GLU A 7 -15.72 15.11 1.36
C GLU A 7 -17.13 14.97 1.93
N GLN A 8 -17.89 13.96 1.50
CA GLN A 8 -19.24 13.74 2.03
C GLN A 8 -19.27 13.43 3.52
N VAL A 9 -18.31 12.66 4.04
CA VAL A 9 -18.24 12.34 5.47
C VAL A 9 -17.79 13.55 6.29
N LEU A 10 -16.84 14.34 5.79
CA LEU A 10 -16.34 15.53 6.47
C LEU A 10 -17.35 16.68 6.44
N ASP A 11 -18.03 16.89 5.32
CA ASP A 11 -18.98 17.99 5.16
C ASP A 11 -20.38 17.60 5.64
N CYS A 12 -20.70 16.31 5.58
CA CYS A 12 -21.94 15.69 6.06
C CYS A 12 -23.22 16.53 5.85
N PRO A 13 -23.54 16.90 4.61
CA PRO A 13 -24.55 17.93 4.29
C PRO A 13 -25.98 17.59 4.74
N LYS A 14 -26.23 16.35 5.17
CA LYS A 14 -27.53 15.89 5.70
C LYS A 14 -27.69 16.08 7.21
N TRP A 15 -26.62 16.45 7.92
CA TRP A 15 -26.69 16.73 9.35
C TRP A 15 -26.97 18.21 9.59
N GLU A 16 -27.90 18.52 10.49
CA GLU A 16 -28.33 19.90 10.75
C GLU A 16 -27.20 20.81 11.27
N GLN A 17 -26.18 20.23 11.90
CA GLN A 17 -25.03 20.97 12.43
C GLN A 17 -23.82 20.94 11.48
N ALA A 18 -23.98 20.54 10.22
CA ALA A 18 -22.91 20.51 9.24
C ALA A 18 -22.08 21.83 9.20
N PRO A 19 -20.77 21.76 8.86
CA PRO A 19 -20.04 20.57 8.44
C PRO A 19 -19.42 19.77 9.60
N CYS A 20 -19.40 18.45 9.50
CA CYS A 20 -18.96 17.53 10.57
C CYS A 20 -17.53 17.76 11.03
N TYR A 21 -16.63 18.13 10.12
CA TYR A 21 -15.22 18.33 10.48
C TYR A 21 -14.99 19.45 11.50
N LYS A 22 -15.97 20.35 11.71
CA LYS A 22 -15.89 21.41 12.74
C LYS A 22 -16.30 20.95 14.14
N HIS A 23 -16.70 19.69 14.31
CA HIS A 23 -17.23 19.15 15.56
C HIS A 23 -16.32 18.08 16.17
N GLY A 24 -15.09 18.47 16.50
CA GLY A 24 -14.13 17.61 17.18
C GLY A 24 -13.47 16.56 16.28
N VAL A 25 -13.36 16.83 14.98
CA VAL A 25 -12.57 16.03 14.05
C VAL A 25 -11.21 16.70 13.89
N ASP A 26 -10.15 16.00 14.25
CA ASP A 26 -8.78 16.53 14.20
C ASP A 26 -7.98 15.98 13.01
N ALA A 27 -8.39 14.84 12.45
CA ALA A 27 -7.68 14.17 11.36
C ALA A 27 -8.61 13.49 10.35
N LEU A 28 -8.17 13.48 9.10
CA LEU A 28 -8.67 12.60 8.06
C LEU A 28 -7.79 11.34 8.00
N ALA A 29 -8.39 10.18 8.17
CA ALA A 29 -7.69 8.90 8.12
C ALA A 29 -7.96 8.16 6.80
N ILE A 30 -6.92 7.68 6.11
CA ILE A 30 -7.02 6.87 4.89
C ILE A 30 -6.14 5.62 4.96
N THR A 31 -6.34 4.67 4.04
CA THR A 31 -5.44 3.52 3.85
C THR A 31 -4.34 3.83 2.83
N ALA A 32 -3.18 3.21 2.98
CA ALA A 32 -2.07 3.27 2.01
C ALA A 32 -1.62 1.88 1.55
N TYR A 33 -2.52 1.11 0.96
CA TYR A 33 -2.18 -0.18 0.38
C TYR A 33 -1.78 -0.08 -1.09
N PHE A 34 -0.73 -0.79 -1.49
CA PHE A 34 -0.43 -1.08 -2.89
C PHE A 34 -0.49 -2.58 -3.18
N SER A 35 -1.03 -2.93 -4.35
CA SER A 35 -1.13 -4.30 -4.85
C SER A 35 -0.77 -4.42 -6.34
N GLY A 36 -0.70 -3.31 -7.06
CA GLY A 36 -0.64 -3.25 -8.53
C GLY A 36 -1.76 -4.03 -9.21
N ARG A 37 -2.87 -4.31 -8.50
CA ARG A 37 -3.92 -5.26 -8.89
C ARG A 37 -3.42 -6.66 -9.27
N LEU A 38 -2.19 -7.01 -8.87
CA LEU A 38 -1.47 -8.17 -9.39
C LEU A 38 -2.22 -9.48 -9.17
N GLY A 39 -2.87 -9.64 -8.01
CA GLY A 39 -3.59 -10.86 -7.65
C GLY A 39 -5.04 -10.96 -8.16
N LYS A 40 -5.50 -10.08 -9.06
CA LYS A 40 -6.86 -10.15 -9.61
C LYS A 40 -7.08 -11.43 -10.43
N SER A 41 -8.32 -11.93 -10.42
CA SER A 41 -8.79 -13.06 -11.23
C SER A 41 -8.46 -12.92 -12.72
N ASP A 42 -8.51 -11.69 -13.24
CA ASP A 42 -8.33 -11.38 -14.65
C ASP A 42 -6.91 -11.72 -15.14
N TYR A 43 -5.94 -11.78 -14.21
CA TYR A 43 -4.53 -11.99 -14.50
C TYR A 43 -4.04 -13.40 -14.13
N GLU A 44 -4.93 -14.27 -13.64
CA GLU A 44 -4.55 -15.62 -13.16
C GLU A 44 -3.75 -16.41 -14.20
N LYS A 45 -4.24 -16.49 -15.45
CA LYS A 45 -3.54 -17.19 -16.54
C LYS A 45 -2.21 -16.53 -16.93
N THR A 46 -2.14 -15.20 -16.82
CA THR A 46 -0.90 -14.45 -17.11
C THR A 46 0.16 -14.72 -16.05
N LEU A 47 -0.23 -14.78 -14.78
CA LEU A 47 0.68 -15.16 -13.70
C LEU A 47 1.15 -16.61 -13.86
N GLU A 48 0.26 -17.53 -14.22
CA GLU A 48 0.63 -18.92 -14.52
C GLU A 48 1.65 -19.02 -15.65
N SER A 49 1.53 -18.20 -16.70
CA SER A 49 2.49 -18.21 -17.81
C SER A 49 3.85 -17.65 -17.40
N TRP A 50 3.90 -16.58 -16.59
CA TRP A 50 5.16 -16.06 -16.04
C TRP A 50 5.85 -17.11 -15.16
N ILE A 51 5.08 -17.82 -14.34
CA ILE A 51 5.62 -18.83 -13.41
C ILE A 51 6.11 -20.08 -14.14
N ALA A 52 5.47 -20.45 -15.25
CA ALA A 52 5.79 -21.65 -16.00
C ALA A 52 6.98 -21.47 -16.97
N ASP A 53 7.23 -20.25 -17.43
CA ASP A 53 8.28 -19.97 -18.41
C ASP A 53 9.59 -19.52 -17.75
N PRO A 54 10.66 -20.35 -17.77
CA PRO A 54 11.93 -19.99 -17.16
C PRO A 54 12.65 -18.82 -17.85
N GLN A 55 12.20 -18.38 -19.04
CA GLN A 55 12.74 -17.20 -19.70
C GLN A 55 12.15 -15.89 -19.16
N ILE A 56 11.05 -15.96 -18.41
CA ILE A 56 10.39 -14.80 -17.83
C ILE A 56 10.91 -14.58 -16.40
N ASP A 57 11.46 -13.39 -16.15
CA ASP A 57 11.72 -12.95 -14.78
C ASP A 57 10.41 -12.49 -14.12
N GLN A 58 9.66 -13.47 -13.60
CA GLN A 58 8.38 -13.28 -12.92
C GLN A 58 8.45 -12.22 -11.80
N PHE A 59 9.59 -12.11 -11.11
CA PHE A 59 9.76 -11.18 -10.01
C PHE A 59 9.97 -9.76 -10.50
N LYS A 60 10.76 -9.57 -11.55
CA LYS A 60 10.87 -8.27 -12.23
C LYS A 60 9.53 -7.82 -12.80
N MET A 61 8.77 -8.72 -13.40
CA MET A 61 7.42 -8.42 -13.91
C MET A 61 6.49 -7.98 -12.78
N GLY A 62 6.42 -8.75 -11.69
CA GLY A 62 5.66 -8.39 -10.50
C GLY A 62 6.09 -7.04 -9.91
N LEU A 63 7.39 -6.83 -9.68
CA LEU A 63 7.91 -5.58 -9.11
C LEU A 63 7.63 -4.36 -10.00
N THR A 64 7.69 -4.52 -11.32
CA THR A 64 7.35 -3.45 -12.27
C THR A 64 5.85 -3.15 -12.22
N GLN A 65 5.01 -4.19 -12.21
CA GLN A 65 3.56 -4.02 -12.04
C GLN A 65 3.21 -3.27 -10.74
N LEU A 66 3.88 -3.58 -9.62
CA LEU A 66 3.65 -2.88 -8.36
C LEU A 66 4.06 -1.40 -8.38
N LYS A 67 5.02 -1.05 -9.24
CA LYS A 67 5.55 0.31 -9.35
C LYS A 67 4.59 1.23 -10.09
N ASP A 68 4.23 0.84 -11.31
CA ASP A 68 3.56 1.73 -12.26
C ASP A 68 2.43 1.06 -13.06
N GLY A 69 2.28 -0.26 -12.94
CA GLY A 69 1.17 -0.98 -13.56
C GLY A 69 1.33 -1.25 -15.06
N SER A 70 2.49 -0.92 -15.64
CA SER A 70 2.74 -1.00 -17.09
C SER A 70 2.76 -2.43 -17.64
N VAL A 71 3.00 -3.43 -16.79
CA VAL A 71 3.11 -4.83 -17.22
C VAL A 71 1.75 -5.45 -17.58
N LEU A 72 0.70 -5.07 -16.87
CA LEU A 72 -0.66 -5.57 -17.06
C LEU A 72 -1.62 -4.49 -17.59
N ASP A 73 -1.07 -3.36 -18.04
CA ASP A 73 -1.82 -2.18 -18.50
C ASP A 73 -2.88 -1.72 -17.49
N ASN A 74 -2.49 -1.69 -16.20
CA ASN A 74 -3.36 -1.32 -15.10
C ASN A 74 -2.60 -0.53 -14.03
N PRO A 75 -2.68 0.81 -14.06
CA PRO A 75 -1.94 1.68 -13.15
C PRO A 75 -2.55 1.78 -11.73
N GLU A 76 -3.64 1.06 -11.44
CA GLU A 76 -4.31 1.15 -10.14
C GLU A 76 -3.55 0.46 -8.99
N ASP A 77 -3.68 1.02 -7.79
CA ASP A 77 -3.09 0.50 -6.55
C ASP A 77 -1.59 0.21 -6.65
N THR A 78 -0.89 0.99 -7.48
CA THR A 78 0.57 1.02 -7.63
C THR A 78 1.20 2.00 -6.65
N THR A 79 2.52 1.91 -6.41
CA THR A 79 3.24 2.90 -5.60
C THR A 79 3.19 4.30 -6.24
N ALA A 80 3.23 4.40 -7.57
CA ALA A 80 3.02 5.65 -8.29
C ALA A 80 1.62 6.26 -8.04
N SER A 81 0.55 5.46 -8.16
CA SER A 81 -0.82 5.95 -7.92
C SER A 81 -1.09 6.32 -6.46
N LEU A 82 -0.33 5.75 -5.50
CA LEU A 82 -0.41 6.13 -4.09
C LEU A 82 0.09 7.56 -3.86
N ALA A 83 1.15 7.98 -4.54
CA ALA A 83 1.65 9.35 -4.44
C ALA A 83 0.56 10.37 -4.82
N GLU A 84 -0.10 10.16 -5.98
CA GLU A 84 -1.22 11.00 -6.41
C GLU A 84 -2.39 10.98 -5.42
N ARG A 85 -2.65 9.81 -4.82
CA ARG A 85 -3.69 9.66 -3.79
C ARG A 85 -3.35 10.46 -2.54
N PHE A 86 -2.10 10.46 -2.10
CA PHE A 86 -1.67 11.24 -0.94
C PHE A 86 -1.79 12.74 -1.18
N ASP A 87 -1.41 13.23 -2.35
CA ASP A 87 -1.54 14.65 -2.69
C ASP A 87 -3.01 15.10 -2.72
N TYR A 88 -3.88 14.26 -3.31
CA TYR A 88 -5.32 14.53 -3.34
C TYR A 88 -5.91 14.67 -1.93
N TYR A 89 -5.67 13.69 -1.05
CA TYR A 89 -6.20 13.75 0.31
C TYR A 89 -5.51 14.83 1.17
N SER A 90 -4.26 15.18 0.87
CA SER A 90 -3.58 16.30 1.52
C SER A 90 -4.29 17.61 1.20
N THR A 91 -4.78 17.78 -0.02
CA THR A 91 -5.58 18.95 -0.42
C THR A 91 -6.88 19.04 0.39
N ILE A 92 -7.59 17.92 0.56
CA ILE A 92 -8.83 17.85 1.36
C ILE A 92 -8.56 18.20 2.83
N ALA A 93 -7.51 17.62 3.41
CA ALA A 93 -7.14 17.82 4.80
C ALA A 93 -6.69 19.27 5.06
N LYS A 94 -5.78 19.80 4.23
CA LYS A 94 -5.32 21.21 4.29
C LYS A 94 -6.47 22.20 4.22
N ALA A 95 -7.40 22.00 3.28
CA ALA A 95 -8.56 22.89 3.12
C ALA A 95 -9.47 22.94 4.36
N ARG A 96 -9.38 21.95 5.24
CA ARG A 96 -10.19 21.83 6.46
C ARG A 96 -9.37 21.99 7.75
N GLY A 97 -8.06 22.27 7.65
CA GLY A 97 -7.17 22.39 8.80
C GLY A 97 -6.98 21.08 9.57
N LEU A 98 -7.15 19.93 8.91
CA LEU A 98 -7.02 18.61 9.51
C LEU A 98 -5.63 18.03 9.25
N GLU A 99 -5.17 17.16 10.16
CA GLU A 99 -4.09 16.25 9.83
C GLU A 99 -4.55 15.19 8.83
N LEU A 100 -3.63 14.70 8.01
CA LEU A 100 -3.84 13.50 7.20
C LEU A 100 -3.00 12.35 7.78
N VAL A 101 -3.67 11.26 8.12
CA VAL A 101 -3.01 10.07 8.70
C VAL A 101 -3.29 8.83 7.87
N ILE A 102 -2.31 7.93 7.80
CA ILE A 102 -2.52 6.56 7.35
C ILE A 102 -2.82 5.70 8.59
N TYR A 103 -4.05 5.23 8.71
CA TYR A 103 -4.42 4.33 9.80
C TYR A 103 -3.96 2.89 9.54
N GLU A 104 -3.86 2.48 8.28
CA GLU A 104 -3.27 1.21 7.86
C GLU A 104 -2.64 1.33 6.47
N GLY A 105 -1.40 0.85 6.32
CA GLY A 105 -0.67 0.89 5.06
C GLY A 105 0.36 -0.22 4.90
N GLY A 106 0.85 -0.38 3.67
CA GLY A 106 1.80 -1.43 3.30
C GLY A 106 1.41 -2.14 2.01
N SER A 107 1.90 -3.36 1.83
CA SER A 107 1.52 -4.18 0.69
C SER A 107 0.18 -4.90 0.92
N HIS A 108 -0.62 -4.96 -0.13
CA HIS A 108 -1.79 -5.83 -0.26
C HIS A 108 -1.63 -6.76 -1.47
N VAL A 109 -0.43 -7.33 -1.63
CA VAL A 109 -0.11 -8.27 -2.71
C VAL A 109 -0.54 -9.67 -2.30
N VAL A 110 -1.74 -10.06 -2.69
CA VAL A 110 -2.35 -11.36 -2.39
C VAL A 110 -3.29 -11.74 -3.53
N GLY A 111 -3.55 -13.04 -3.72
CA GLY A 111 -4.56 -13.50 -4.66
C GLY A 111 -5.97 -13.09 -4.20
N ASP A 112 -6.75 -12.50 -5.10
CA ASP A 112 -8.17 -12.18 -4.84
C ASP A 112 -9.07 -13.39 -5.18
N ARG A 113 -10.22 -13.49 -4.52
CA ARG A 113 -11.29 -14.49 -4.81
C ARG A 113 -10.76 -15.91 -4.95
N GLN A 114 -10.76 -16.50 -6.14
CA GLN A 114 -10.29 -17.88 -6.37
C GLN A 114 -8.77 -17.96 -6.50
N VAL A 115 -8.07 -16.88 -6.87
CA VAL A 115 -6.63 -16.86 -7.13
C VAL A 115 -5.82 -17.23 -5.88
N LYS A 116 -6.28 -16.86 -4.68
CA LYS A 116 -5.65 -17.32 -3.42
C LYS A 116 -5.66 -18.83 -3.21
N ASN A 117 -6.49 -19.59 -3.94
CA ASN A 117 -6.50 -21.05 -3.85
C ASN A 117 -5.59 -21.69 -4.91
N ASN A 118 -4.95 -20.88 -5.77
CA ASN A 118 -3.88 -21.34 -6.65
C ASN A 118 -2.56 -21.30 -5.88
N ASP A 119 -2.07 -22.48 -5.45
CA ASP A 119 -0.88 -22.58 -4.59
C ASP A 119 0.38 -22.05 -5.28
N ARG A 120 0.49 -22.20 -6.60
CA ARG A 120 1.64 -21.68 -7.36
C ARG A 120 1.68 -20.16 -7.36
N ILE A 121 0.52 -19.53 -7.64
CA ILE A 121 0.42 -18.07 -7.59
C ILE A 121 0.61 -17.56 -6.15
N THR A 122 0.00 -18.23 -5.17
CA THR A 122 0.19 -17.87 -3.76
C THR A 122 1.67 -17.90 -3.37
N GLN A 123 2.39 -18.95 -3.74
CA GLN A 123 3.81 -19.07 -3.46
C GLN A 123 4.63 -17.98 -4.18
N PHE A 124 4.34 -17.73 -5.46
CA PHE A 124 4.95 -16.63 -6.22
C PHE A 124 4.76 -15.27 -5.52
N LEU A 125 3.54 -14.95 -5.08
CA LEU A 125 3.26 -13.68 -4.40
C LEU A 125 3.96 -13.59 -3.04
N ILE A 126 4.06 -14.69 -2.29
CA ILE A 126 4.86 -14.75 -1.05
C ILE A 126 6.34 -14.49 -1.35
N ASP A 127 6.90 -15.16 -2.35
CA ASP A 127 8.32 -15.01 -2.70
C ASP A 127 8.64 -13.65 -3.32
N LEU A 128 7.66 -13.01 -3.96
CA LEU A 128 7.77 -11.63 -4.45
C LEU A 128 8.04 -10.65 -3.29
N HIS A 129 7.42 -10.82 -2.12
CA HIS A 129 7.67 -9.98 -0.94
C HIS A 129 9.10 -10.11 -0.40
N ARG A 130 9.76 -11.23 -0.69
CA ARG A 130 11.11 -11.54 -0.23
C ARG A 130 12.19 -11.05 -1.18
N GLN A 131 11.81 -10.60 -2.38
CA GLN A 131 12.75 -10.08 -3.35
C GLN A 131 13.36 -8.75 -2.87
N PRO A 132 14.67 -8.50 -3.11
CA PRO A 132 15.31 -7.24 -2.72
C PRO A 132 14.58 -5.99 -3.24
N GLY A 133 14.12 -6.03 -4.49
CA GLY A 133 13.39 -4.91 -5.11
C GLY A 133 12.03 -4.59 -4.47
N PHE A 134 11.52 -5.46 -3.60
CA PHE A 134 10.30 -5.18 -2.84
C PHE A 134 10.52 -4.09 -1.78
N SER A 135 11.77 -3.95 -1.30
CA SER A 135 12.17 -2.86 -0.42
C SER A 135 12.01 -1.51 -1.12
N ASP A 136 12.32 -1.43 -2.42
CA ASP A 136 12.17 -0.20 -3.20
C ASP A 136 10.70 0.21 -3.34
N ARG A 137 9.77 -0.74 -3.50
CA ARG A 137 8.34 -0.43 -3.50
C ARG A 137 7.87 0.17 -2.18
N TYR A 138 8.39 -0.33 -1.05
CA TYR A 138 8.13 0.27 0.26
C TYR A 138 8.75 1.66 0.40
N ARG A 139 9.99 1.85 -0.04
CA ARG A 139 10.65 3.17 -0.02
C ARG A 139 9.90 4.19 -0.87
N GLU A 140 9.41 3.81 -2.05
CA GLU A 140 8.59 4.68 -2.90
C GLU A 140 7.32 5.13 -2.18
N MET A 141 6.57 4.20 -1.58
CA MET A 141 5.37 4.51 -0.81
C MET A 141 5.68 5.44 0.38
N LEU A 142 6.70 5.13 1.16
CA LEU A 142 7.07 5.90 2.35
C LEU A 142 7.63 7.28 1.99
N ASN A 143 8.47 7.38 0.95
CA ASN A 143 8.99 8.66 0.47
C ASN A 143 7.89 9.53 -0.11
N ALA A 144 6.92 8.95 -0.81
CA ALA A 144 5.74 9.68 -1.27
C ALA A 144 4.90 10.24 -0.12
N TRP A 145 4.98 9.64 1.08
CA TRP A 145 4.28 10.14 2.28
C TRP A 145 5.00 11.31 2.97
N LYS A 146 6.31 11.51 2.73
CA LYS A 146 7.06 12.64 3.30
C LYS A 146 6.40 13.97 2.91
N ASP A 147 6.22 14.84 3.89
CA ASP A 147 5.51 16.09 3.69
C ASP A 147 6.19 17.26 4.42
N PRO A 148 6.89 18.15 3.70
CA PRO A 148 7.51 19.31 4.33
C PRO A 148 6.48 20.30 4.91
N GLU A 149 5.24 20.26 4.43
CA GLU A 149 4.13 21.10 4.91
C GLU A 149 3.46 20.56 6.18
N LYS A 150 3.88 19.38 6.67
CA LYS A 150 3.41 18.75 7.92
C LYS A 150 1.89 18.54 8.00
N THR A 151 1.20 18.43 6.87
CA THR A 151 -0.21 17.99 6.85
C THR A 151 -0.29 16.48 7.03
N ARG A 152 0.60 15.75 6.36
CA ARG A 152 0.76 14.31 6.55
C ARG A 152 1.62 14.05 7.77
N THR A 153 1.09 13.32 8.75
CA THR A 153 1.73 13.10 10.04
C THR A 153 2.03 11.62 10.25
N LEU A 154 1.08 10.85 10.76
CA LEU A 154 1.25 9.45 11.12
C LEU A 154 1.13 8.52 9.90
N PHE A 155 2.07 7.58 9.80
CA PHE A 155 1.93 6.41 8.94
C PHE A 155 1.95 5.12 9.77
N MET A 156 0.80 4.44 9.88
CA MET A 156 0.73 3.14 10.54
C MET A 156 0.91 2.02 9.52
N HIS A 157 1.99 1.25 9.67
CA HIS A 157 2.14 -0.02 8.97
C HIS A 157 1.20 -1.05 9.61
N PHE A 158 0.51 -1.82 8.76
CA PHE A 158 -0.61 -2.66 9.20
C PHE A 158 -0.22 -3.76 10.22
N SER A 159 0.96 -4.36 10.12
CA SER A 159 1.31 -5.51 10.96
C SER A 159 2.81 -5.63 11.17
N ASP A 160 3.25 -5.79 12.42
CA ASP A 160 4.66 -6.00 12.75
C ASP A 160 5.14 -7.40 12.33
N ILE A 161 4.63 -8.46 12.96
CA ILE A 161 5.07 -9.84 12.72
C ILE A 161 3.88 -10.73 12.39
N SER A 162 3.88 -11.36 11.21
CA SER A 162 2.83 -12.30 10.81
C SER A 162 3.29 -13.27 9.74
N ARG A 163 2.96 -14.55 9.89
CA ARG A 163 3.35 -15.60 8.94
C ARG A 163 2.59 -15.43 7.62
N PRO A 164 3.28 -15.47 6.46
CA PRO A 164 2.61 -15.40 5.16
C PRO A 164 1.71 -16.61 4.93
N SER A 165 0.60 -16.40 4.24
CA SER A 165 -0.34 -17.44 3.84
C SER A 165 -1.08 -17.06 2.57
N LYS A 166 -1.99 -17.92 2.10
CA LYS A 166 -2.91 -17.58 1.01
C LYS A 166 -3.83 -16.38 1.30
N TRP A 167 -3.99 -16.03 2.57
CA TRP A 167 -4.75 -14.85 2.99
C TRP A 167 -3.91 -13.59 3.02
N GLY A 168 -2.62 -13.65 2.66
CA GLY A 168 -1.74 -12.51 2.54
C GLY A 168 -0.44 -12.65 3.34
N SER A 169 0.47 -11.74 3.04
CA SER A 169 1.77 -11.57 3.70
C SER A 169 1.77 -10.20 4.35
N TRP A 170 1.30 -10.08 5.59
CA TRP A 170 1.01 -8.77 6.19
C TRP A 170 2.16 -8.18 7.01
N GLY A 171 2.88 -9.03 7.73
CA GLY A 171 3.92 -8.62 8.67
C GLY A 171 5.09 -7.92 8.00
N ALA A 172 5.65 -6.89 8.63
CA ALA A 172 6.99 -6.41 8.33
C ALA A 172 8.01 -7.54 8.46
N LEU A 173 7.83 -8.43 9.44
CA LEU A 173 8.55 -9.70 9.59
C LEU A 173 7.57 -10.89 9.51
N GLU A 174 8.07 -12.07 9.14
CA GLU A 174 7.30 -13.30 9.00
C GLU A 174 7.29 -14.16 10.26
N HIS A 175 8.28 -13.99 11.14
CA HIS A 175 8.38 -14.67 12.44
C HIS A 175 9.28 -13.89 13.41
N VAL A 176 9.12 -14.13 14.71
CA VAL A 176 9.75 -13.36 15.81
C VAL A 176 11.28 -13.37 15.80
N SER A 177 11.90 -14.41 15.23
CA SER A 177 13.36 -14.54 15.13
C SER A 177 13.94 -13.99 13.83
N GLN A 178 13.10 -13.51 12.91
CA GLN A 178 13.56 -12.92 11.66
C GLN A 178 14.20 -11.56 11.94
N LYS A 179 15.45 -11.38 11.52
CA LYS A 179 16.22 -10.16 11.80
C LYS A 179 15.94 -9.02 10.83
N ASN A 180 15.60 -9.36 9.59
CA ASN A 180 15.37 -8.41 8.51
C ASN A 180 14.42 -8.97 7.46
N SER A 181 13.82 -8.07 6.70
CA SER A 181 13.07 -8.36 5.49
C SER A 181 13.10 -7.10 4.61
N PRO A 182 12.85 -7.20 3.29
CA PRO A 182 12.78 -6.02 2.43
C PRO A 182 11.85 -4.92 2.96
N ARG A 183 10.75 -5.30 3.61
CA ARG A 183 9.74 -4.40 4.17
C ARG A 183 10.20 -3.78 5.49
N TYR A 184 10.67 -4.62 6.41
CA TYR A 184 11.17 -4.18 7.71
C TYR A 184 12.34 -3.21 7.55
N ASP A 185 13.28 -3.54 6.66
CA ASP A 185 14.45 -2.70 6.43
C ASP A 185 14.07 -1.33 5.89
N ALA A 186 13.13 -1.26 4.94
CA ALA A 186 12.62 0.01 4.41
C ALA A 186 11.90 0.85 5.47
N LEU A 187 11.10 0.22 6.34
CA LEU A 187 10.39 0.90 7.42
C LEU A 187 11.37 1.47 8.45
N ILE A 188 12.33 0.67 8.92
CA ILE A 188 13.31 1.10 9.90
C ILE A 188 14.26 2.16 9.32
N GLU A 189 14.66 2.01 8.05
CA GLU A 189 15.43 3.03 7.34
C GLU A 189 14.68 4.37 7.30
N PHE A 190 13.40 4.34 6.94
CA PHE A 190 12.55 5.53 6.90
C PHE A 190 12.44 6.20 8.28
N VAL A 191 12.16 5.43 9.33
CA VAL A 191 12.07 5.96 10.72
C VAL A 191 13.37 6.61 11.15
N ARG A 192 14.54 6.03 10.82
CA ARG A 192 15.84 6.62 11.14
C ARG A 192 16.07 7.94 10.40
N GLN A 193 15.66 8.03 9.14
CA GLN A 193 15.81 9.25 8.34
C GLN A 193 14.94 10.39 8.85
N THR A 194 13.72 10.10 9.32
CA THR A 194 12.77 11.12 9.80
C THR A 194 12.96 11.50 11.26
N SER A 195 13.63 10.67 12.06
CA SER A 195 13.97 11.00 13.45
C SER A 195 15.18 11.93 13.57
N ALA A 196 15.94 12.11 12.49
CA ALA A 196 17.16 12.92 12.44
C ALA A 196 16.93 14.35 11.89
N SER A 197 15.69 14.71 11.55
CA SER A 197 15.26 15.94 10.89
C SER A 197 14.21 16.69 11.71
#